data_AF-A0A6G0QIP2-F1
#
_entry.id   AF-A0A6G0QIP2-F1
#
_cell.length_a   1.000
_cell.length_b   1.000
_cell.length_c   1.000
_cell.angle_alpha   90.00
_cell.angle_beta   90.00
_cell.angle_gamma   90.00
#
_symmetry.space_group_name_H-M   'P 1'
#
loop_
_entity.id
_entity.type
_entity.pdbx_description
1 polymer ?
#
loop_
_entity_poly.entity_id
_entity_poly.type
_entity_poly.pdbx_seq_one_letter_code
_entity_poly.pdbx_strand_id
1 'polypeptide(L)'
;MFQQRLKFLILHSADDLSARAKSDLVDIVEFMWTHRRTFWLIGHWFFIDHHRDDYSANLHTKRKKECDAVKKNYKKLLDDKVRGGLPESVLEDPGIWTFPAKCCFWVWMDKSQLDDQDHPFSLTAQLRIVDKLEPARVQWNSCDSDDQRVAHLSSSLRKKLLPESERRRYPVSTQRP
;
A
#
# COMPACT_ATOMS: atom_id res chain seq x y z
N MET A 1 7.86 -2.33 7.63
CA MET A 1 7.26 -1.74 6.40
C MET A 1 6.40 -2.72 5.58
N PHE A 2 6.85 -3.94 5.21
CA PHE A 2 5.96 -5.01 4.72
C PHE A 2 5.57 -5.99 5.84
N GLN A 3 6.47 -6.27 6.79
CA GLN A 3 6.22 -7.17 7.93
C GLN A 3 5.01 -6.76 8.80
N GLN A 4 4.60 -5.49 8.74
CA GLN A 4 3.46 -4.93 9.48
C GLN A 4 2.18 -4.85 8.64
N ARG A 5 2.22 -5.22 7.36
CA ARG A 5 1.08 -5.08 6.45
C ARG A 5 0.12 -6.26 6.57
N LEU A 6 -1.17 -5.97 6.37
CA LEU A 6 -2.22 -6.97 6.44
C LEU A 6 -1.94 -8.06 5.39
N LYS A 7 -1.94 -9.30 5.85
CA LYS A 7 -1.74 -10.48 5.00
C LYS A 7 -3.00 -11.30 4.87
N PHE A 8 -4.17 -10.74 5.20
CA PHE A 8 -5.43 -11.47 5.28
C PHE A 8 -6.51 -10.79 4.44
N LEU A 9 -7.41 -11.60 3.89
CA LEU A 9 -8.66 -11.13 3.32
C LEU A 9 -9.64 -10.83 4.45
N ILE A 10 -10.30 -9.67 4.38
CA ILE A 10 -11.31 -9.26 5.37
C ILE A 10 -12.69 -9.03 4.75
N LEU A 11 -12.78 -9.00 3.42
CA LEU A 11 -14.03 -8.89 2.67
C LEU A 11 -14.44 -10.22 2.02
N HIS A 12 -13.49 -11.15 1.84
CA HIS A 12 -13.72 -12.41 1.15
C HIS A 12 -13.20 -13.59 1.96
N SER A 13 -13.99 -14.65 2.04
CA SER A 13 -13.50 -15.94 2.52
C SER A 13 -12.63 -16.58 1.44
N ALA A 14 -11.45 -17.12 1.83
CA ALA A 14 -10.68 -17.91 0.87
C ALA A 14 -11.41 -19.20 0.50
N ASP A 15 -12.33 -19.70 1.31
CA ASP A 15 -13.07 -20.94 1.02
C ASP A 15 -13.98 -20.78 -0.20
N ASP A 16 -14.46 -19.56 -0.45
CA ASP A 16 -15.31 -19.21 -1.60
C ASP A 16 -14.51 -18.95 -2.89
N LEU A 17 -13.18 -18.89 -2.79
CA LEU A 17 -12.31 -18.68 -3.94
C LEU A 17 -11.95 -19.99 -4.64
N SER A 18 -12.03 -19.97 -5.97
CA SER A 18 -11.55 -21.08 -6.80
C SER A 18 -10.05 -21.33 -6.59
N ALA A 19 -9.57 -22.54 -6.88
CA ALA A 19 -8.15 -22.86 -6.82
C ALA A 19 -7.30 -21.92 -7.71
N ARG A 20 -7.84 -21.52 -8.86
CA ARG A 20 -7.21 -20.52 -9.74
C ARG A 20 -7.13 -19.15 -9.06
N ALA A 21 -8.23 -18.66 -8.49
CA ALA A 21 -8.23 -17.36 -7.81
C ALA A 21 -7.24 -17.33 -6.64
N LYS A 22 -7.13 -18.43 -5.88
CA LYS A 22 -6.10 -18.58 -4.83
C LYS A 22 -4.68 -18.51 -5.40
N SER A 23 -4.42 -19.16 -6.54
CA SER A 23 -3.13 -19.06 -7.22
C SER A 23 -2.85 -17.64 -7.73
N ASP A 24 -3.86 -16.96 -8.27
CA ASP A 24 -3.72 -15.59 -8.76
C ASP A 24 -3.39 -14.60 -7.62
N LEU A 25 -3.94 -14.83 -6.43
CA LEU A 25 -3.58 -14.06 -5.23
C LEU A 25 -2.11 -14.23 -4.84
N VAL A 26 -1.53 -15.42 -5.00
CA VAL A 26 -0.10 -15.65 -4.75
C VAL A 26 0.74 -14.78 -5.68
N ASP A 27 0.45 -14.77 -6.98
CA ASP A 27 1.18 -13.94 -7.96
C ASP A 27 1.08 -12.44 -7.66
N ILE A 28 -0.11 -11.99 -7.22
CA ILE A 28 -0.34 -10.60 -6.82
C ILE A 28 0.51 -10.24 -5.59
N VAL A 29 0.53 -11.11 -4.58
CA VAL A 29 1.33 -10.92 -3.36
C VAL A 29 2.82 -10.95 -3.67
N GLU A 30 3.27 -11.86 -4.54
CA GLU A 30 4.67 -11.94 -4.97
C GLU A 30 5.11 -10.65 -5.67
N PHE A 31 4.26 -10.10 -6.56
CA PHE A 31 4.53 -8.82 -7.19
C PHE A 31 4.62 -7.69 -6.16
N MET A 32 3.65 -7.60 -5.26
CA MET A 32 3.62 -6.60 -4.18
C MET A 32 4.87 -6.68 -3.30
N TRP A 33 5.30 -7.89 -2.96
CA TRP A 33 6.51 -8.12 -2.17
C TRP A 33 7.77 -7.70 -2.92
N THR A 34 7.93 -8.18 -4.16
CA THR A 34 9.08 -7.88 -5.01
C THR A 34 9.24 -6.37 -5.19
N HIS A 35 8.13 -5.66 -5.40
CA HIS A 35 8.12 -4.21 -5.66
C HIS A 35 7.79 -3.36 -4.42
N ARG A 36 7.85 -3.92 -3.21
CA ARG A 36 7.42 -3.25 -1.96
C ARG A 36 8.06 -1.89 -1.72
N ARG A 37 9.34 -1.74 -2.09
CA ARG A 37 10.05 -0.46 -1.97
C ARG A 37 9.45 0.58 -2.92
N THR A 38 9.16 0.21 -4.15
CA THR A 38 8.55 1.10 -5.13
C THR A 38 7.11 1.46 -4.74
N PHE A 39 6.34 0.52 -4.17
CA PHE A 39 5.03 0.83 -3.57
C PHE A 39 5.16 1.90 -2.47
N TRP A 40 6.14 1.75 -1.58
CA TRP A 40 6.40 2.76 -0.55
C TRP A 40 6.80 4.10 -1.15
N LEU A 41 7.69 4.12 -2.16
CA LEU A 41 8.12 5.35 -2.85
C LEU A 41 6.96 6.06 -3.56
N ILE A 42 6.00 5.31 -4.09
CA ILE A 42 4.80 5.87 -4.73
C ILE A 42 3.90 6.52 -3.68
N GLY A 43 3.66 5.87 -2.54
CA GLY A 43 2.89 6.46 -1.44
C GLY A 43 3.56 7.71 -0.84
N HIS A 44 4.89 7.69 -0.70
CA HIS A 44 5.69 8.75 -0.08
C HIS A 44 6.34 9.65 -1.11
N TRP A 45 5.56 10.07 -2.12
CA TRP A 45 6.06 10.99 -3.11
C TRP A 45 6.43 12.31 -2.45
N PHE A 46 7.67 12.76 -2.58
CA PHE A 46 8.14 14.05 -2.05
C PHE A 46 8.64 14.92 -3.20
N PHE A 47 8.57 16.23 -3.02
CA PHE A 47 8.99 17.16 -4.06
C PHE A 47 10.51 17.12 -4.24
N ILE A 48 10.95 17.03 -5.50
CA ILE A 48 12.36 17.15 -5.90
C ILE A 48 12.41 18.29 -6.89
N ASP A 49 13.14 19.35 -6.55
CA ASP A 49 13.47 20.41 -7.51
C ASP A 49 14.48 19.87 -8.51
N HIS A 50 13.96 19.36 -9.63
CA HIS A 50 14.76 18.73 -10.67
C HIS A 50 15.47 19.74 -11.59
N HIS A 51 15.27 21.04 -11.37
CA HIS A 51 16.01 22.10 -12.06
C HIS A 51 17.23 22.60 -11.26
N ARG A 52 17.37 22.15 -10.01
CA ARG A 52 18.45 22.57 -9.11
C ARG A 52 19.84 22.18 -9.61
N ASP A 53 20.00 20.92 -10.00
CA ASP A 53 21.28 20.33 -10.43
C ASP A 53 21.07 18.99 -11.16
N ASP A 54 22.11 18.51 -11.83
CA ASP A 54 22.10 17.23 -12.56
C ASP A 54 21.77 16.04 -11.65
N TYR A 55 22.16 16.08 -10.38
CA TYR A 55 21.86 15.02 -9.43
C TYR A 55 20.36 14.93 -9.17
N SER A 56 19.70 16.06 -8.92
CA SER A 56 18.27 16.18 -8.66
C SER A 56 17.46 15.81 -9.89
N ALA A 57 17.89 16.25 -11.08
CA ALA A 57 17.30 15.86 -12.36
C ALA A 57 17.34 14.34 -12.59
N ASN A 58 18.50 13.73 -12.36
CA ASN A 58 18.69 12.30 -12.50
C ASN A 58 17.89 11.51 -11.46
N LEU A 59 17.85 11.96 -10.21
CA LEU A 59 17.09 11.33 -9.13
C LEU A 59 15.59 11.34 -9.43
N HIS A 60 15.05 12.49 -9.83
CA HIS A 60 13.65 12.63 -10.23
C HIS A 60 13.32 11.69 -11.41
N THR A 61 14.14 11.71 -12.45
CA THR A 61 13.91 10.91 -13.67
C THR A 61 13.97 9.40 -13.39
N LYS A 62 14.97 8.93 -12.64
CA LYS A 62 15.09 7.51 -12.27
C LYS A 62 13.90 7.05 -11.43
N ARG A 63 13.53 7.83 -10.40
CA ARG A 63 12.39 7.51 -9.54
C ARG A 63 11.08 7.47 -10.34
N LYS A 64 10.84 8.46 -11.20
CA LYS A 64 9.66 8.51 -12.07
C LYS A 64 9.58 7.29 -12.98
N LYS A 65 10.67 6.95 -13.66
CA LYS A 65 10.74 5.77 -14.54
C LYS A 65 10.43 4.47 -13.80
N GLU A 66 11.03 4.26 -12.63
CA GLU A 66 10.79 3.06 -11.82
C GLU A 66 9.32 2.98 -11.36
N CYS A 67 8.78 4.10 -10.85
CA CYS A 67 7.41 4.14 -10.35
C CYS A 67 6.37 3.96 -11.45
N ASP A 68 6.57 4.59 -12.62
CA ASP A 68 5.66 4.45 -13.76
C ASP A 68 5.69 3.01 -14.32
N ALA A 69 6.86 2.38 -14.37
CA ALA A 69 6.99 0.99 -14.79
C ALA A 69 6.25 0.02 -13.86
N VAL A 70 6.44 0.15 -12.54
CA VAL A 70 5.76 -0.69 -11.55
C VAL A 70 4.24 -0.47 -11.58
N LYS A 71 3.77 0.78 -11.67
CA LYS A 71 2.34 1.09 -11.82
C LYS A 71 1.72 0.40 -13.03
N LYS A 72 2.37 0.52 -14.19
CA LYS A 72 1.91 -0.09 -15.44
C LYS A 72 1.87 -1.62 -15.35
N ASN A 73 2.95 -2.23 -14.86
CA ASN A 73 3.07 -3.68 -14.78
C ASN A 73 2.08 -4.27 -13.78
N TYR A 74 1.89 -3.62 -12.63
CA TYR A 74 0.94 -4.08 -11.63
C TYR A 74 -0.49 -3.97 -12.11
N LYS A 75 -0.87 -2.84 -12.73
CA LYS A 75 -2.21 -2.71 -13.34
C LYS A 75 -2.46 -3.81 -14.37
N LYS A 76 -1.47 -4.07 -15.24
CA LYS A 76 -1.56 -5.15 -16.22
C LYS A 76 -1.76 -6.51 -15.56
N LEU A 77 -1.01 -6.80 -14.49
CA LEU A 77 -1.16 -8.03 -13.72
C LEU A 77 -2.59 -8.18 -13.22
N LEU A 78 -3.13 -7.17 -12.53
CA LEU A 78 -4.49 -7.19 -12.00
C LEU A 78 -5.54 -7.36 -13.12
N ASP A 79 -5.43 -6.60 -14.20
CA ASP A 79 -6.34 -6.66 -15.34
C ASP A 79 -6.32 -8.04 -16.03
N ASP A 80 -5.14 -8.68 -16.12
CA ASP A 80 -4.99 -10.02 -16.70
C ASP A 80 -5.54 -11.10 -15.74
N LYS A 81 -5.39 -10.95 -14.41
CA LYS A 81 -5.99 -11.86 -13.42
C LYS A 81 -7.52 -11.79 -13.41
N VAL A 82 -8.09 -10.59 -13.46
CA VAL A 82 -9.55 -10.41 -13.56
C VAL A 82 -10.10 -11.03 -14.84
N ARG A 83 -9.43 -10.82 -15.98
CA ARG A 83 -9.79 -11.48 -17.25
C ARG A 83 -9.67 -13.00 -17.18
N GLY A 84 -8.74 -13.51 -16.37
CA GLY A 84 -8.52 -14.93 -16.11
C GLY A 84 -9.54 -15.60 -15.18
N GLY A 85 -10.44 -14.81 -14.56
CA GLY A 85 -11.52 -15.28 -13.69
C GLY A 85 -11.39 -14.90 -12.22
N LEU A 86 -10.41 -14.08 -11.83
CA LEU A 86 -10.37 -13.50 -10.48
C LEU A 86 -11.55 -12.55 -10.28
N PRO A 87 -12.41 -12.74 -9.26
CA PRO A 87 -13.50 -11.80 -9.00
C PRO A 87 -12.95 -10.40 -8.73
N GLU A 88 -13.45 -9.39 -9.44
CA GLU A 88 -12.96 -8.01 -9.32
C GLU A 88 -13.15 -7.45 -7.90
N SER A 89 -14.19 -7.90 -7.17
CA SER A 89 -14.41 -7.53 -5.77
C SER A 89 -13.26 -7.88 -4.85
N VAL A 90 -12.47 -8.92 -5.17
CA VAL A 90 -11.28 -9.30 -4.38
C VAL A 90 -10.22 -8.19 -4.40
N LEU A 91 -10.18 -7.37 -5.45
CA LEU A 91 -9.28 -6.22 -5.52
C LEU A 91 -9.69 -5.07 -4.59
N GLU A 92 -10.92 -5.09 -4.06
CA GLU A 92 -11.39 -4.16 -3.02
C GLU A 92 -10.87 -4.56 -1.63
N ASP A 93 -10.29 -5.76 -1.47
CA ASP A 93 -9.82 -6.25 -0.18
C ASP A 93 -8.57 -5.48 0.26
N PRO A 94 -8.53 -4.93 1.48
CA PRO A 94 -7.37 -4.17 1.98
C PRO A 94 -6.04 -4.93 1.99
N GLY A 95 -6.07 -6.26 1.91
CA GLY A 95 -4.88 -7.08 1.71
C GLY A 95 -4.23 -6.91 0.33
N ILE A 96 -4.94 -6.35 -0.65
CA ILE A 96 -4.48 -6.09 -2.01
C ILE A 96 -4.11 -4.61 -2.15
N TRP A 97 -2.84 -4.32 -2.42
CA TRP A 97 -2.37 -2.94 -2.43
C TRP A 97 -2.71 -2.25 -3.74
N THR A 98 -3.29 -1.07 -3.68
CA THR A 98 -3.65 -0.29 -4.87
C THR A 98 -2.85 0.99 -4.94
N PHE A 99 -2.63 1.55 -6.13
CA PHE A 99 -2.03 2.88 -6.22
C PHE A 99 -3.13 3.94 -6.09
N PRO A 100 -2.98 4.95 -5.22
CA PRO A 100 -3.92 6.05 -5.21
C PRO A 100 -3.87 6.76 -6.58
N ALA A 101 -5.03 7.15 -7.08
CA ALA A 101 -5.14 7.82 -8.38
C ALA A 101 -4.33 9.12 -8.44
N LYS A 102 -4.21 9.81 -7.29
CA LYS A 102 -3.37 11.00 -7.11
C LYS A 102 -2.63 10.88 -5.78
N CYS A 103 -1.30 10.91 -5.80
CA CYS A 103 -0.50 11.08 -4.59
C CYS A 103 -0.19 12.56 -4.42
N CYS A 104 -0.54 13.14 -3.28
CA CYS A 104 -0.04 14.47 -2.89
C CYS A 104 1.45 14.39 -2.54
N PHE A 105 2.20 15.45 -2.81
CA PHE A 105 3.57 15.58 -2.33
C PHE A 105 3.57 15.62 -0.80
N TRP A 106 4.40 14.81 -0.18
CA TRP A 106 4.78 14.99 1.21
C TRP A 106 5.68 16.22 1.31
N VAL A 107 5.33 17.12 2.24
CA VAL A 107 6.08 18.33 2.58
C VAL A 107 6.89 18.06 3.84
N TRP A 108 8.20 18.29 3.77
CA TRP A 108 9.11 18.13 4.88
C TRP A 108 8.75 19.10 6.02
N MET A 109 8.87 18.65 7.27
CA MET A 109 8.75 19.56 8.39
C MET A 109 9.92 20.55 8.38
N ASP A 110 9.59 21.80 8.69
CA ASP A 110 10.58 22.86 8.84
C ASP A 110 11.55 22.54 9.99
N LYS A 111 12.80 22.98 9.88
CA LYS A 111 13.83 22.71 10.89
C LYS A 111 13.53 23.37 12.24
N SER A 112 12.65 24.37 12.28
CA SER A 112 12.15 24.98 13.52
C SER A 112 11.16 24.10 14.28
N GLN A 113 10.63 23.03 13.67
CA GLN A 113 9.82 22.05 14.37
C GLN A 113 10.72 21.10 15.15
N LEU A 114 10.67 21.20 16.47
CA LEU A 114 11.49 20.44 17.40
C LEU A 114 10.69 19.32 18.08
N ASP A 115 11.37 18.24 18.42
CA ASP A 115 10.85 17.18 19.27
C ASP A 115 10.88 17.56 20.76
N ASP A 116 10.46 16.65 21.63
CA ASP A 116 10.42 16.86 23.10
C ASP A 116 11.82 17.08 23.73
N GLN A 117 12.89 16.92 22.94
CA GLN A 117 14.28 17.13 23.34
C GLN A 117 14.90 18.38 22.69
N ASP A 118 14.08 19.27 22.12
CA ASP A 118 14.50 20.47 21.39
C ASP A 118 15.38 20.18 20.15
N HIS A 119 15.25 18.98 19.55
CA HIS A 119 15.97 18.64 18.32
C HIS A 119 15.05 18.67 17.09
N PRO A 120 15.55 19.09 15.91
CA PRO A 120 14.77 18.98 14.68
C PRO A 120 14.38 17.53 14.38
N PHE A 121 13.13 17.30 13.98
CA PHE A 121 12.66 15.95 13.67
C PHE A 121 13.50 15.26 12.60
N SER A 122 14.05 14.09 12.94
CA SER A 122 14.70 13.21 11.96
C SER A 122 13.73 12.79 10.86
N LEU A 123 14.23 12.52 9.65
CA LEU A 123 13.42 12.02 8.52
C LEU A 123 12.55 10.82 8.93
N THR A 124 13.11 9.88 9.69
CA THR A 124 12.35 8.71 10.18
C THR A 124 11.20 9.11 11.10
N ALA A 125 11.39 10.09 11.98
CA ALA A 125 10.32 10.60 12.84
C ALA A 125 9.24 11.32 12.01
N GLN A 126 9.64 12.15 11.05
CA GLN A 126 8.70 12.82 10.15
C GLN A 126 7.83 11.83 9.36
N LEU A 127 8.44 10.78 8.82
CA LEU A 127 7.73 9.72 8.10
C LEU A 127 6.73 8.99 9.00
N ARG A 128 7.08 8.69 10.25
CA ARG A 128 6.14 8.06 11.20
C ARG A 128 4.93 8.96 11.50
N ILE A 129 5.16 10.27 11.60
CA ILE A 129 4.08 11.25 11.81
C ILE A 129 3.16 11.25 10.58
N VAL A 130 3.71 11.31 9.37
CA VAL A 130 2.94 11.26 8.11
C VAL A 130 2.14 9.97 8.00
N ASP A 131 2.74 8.81 8.29
CA ASP A 131 2.07 7.51 8.24
C ASP A 131 0.86 7.44 9.20
N LYS A 132 0.91 8.19 10.30
CA LYS A 132 -0.17 8.29 11.29
C LYS A 132 -1.24 9.30 10.89
N LEU A 133 -0.84 10.47 10.39
CA LEU A 133 -1.76 11.57 10.03
C LEU A 133 -2.45 11.34 8.69
N GLU A 134 -1.78 10.67 7.75
CA GLU A 134 -2.30 10.39 6.41
C GLU A 134 -2.31 8.87 6.15
N PRO A 135 -3.10 8.07 6.89
CA PRO A 135 -3.06 6.61 6.76
C PRO A 135 -3.47 6.14 5.36
N ALA A 136 -4.29 6.90 4.63
CA ALA A 136 -4.62 6.62 3.22
C ALA A 136 -3.39 6.59 2.31
N ARG A 137 -2.35 7.40 2.61
CA ARG A 137 -1.09 7.44 1.85
C ARG A 137 -0.37 6.11 1.88
N VAL A 138 -0.44 5.44 3.02
CA VAL A 138 0.11 4.10 3.21
C VAL A 138 -0.94 3.02 3.05
N GLN A 139 -2.15 3.35 2.60
CA GLN A 139 -3.27 2.41 2.47
C GLN A 139 -3.56 1.66 3.78
N TRP A 140 -3.52 2.38 4.91
CA TRP A 140 -3.87 1.85 6.24
C TRP A 140 -2.99 0.69 6.69
N ASN A 141 -1.83 0.55 6.05
CA ASN A 141 -0.82 -0.47 6.35
C ASN A 141 -0.10 -0.23 7.69
N SER A 142 -0.22 0.96 8.27
CA SER A 142 0.29 1.33 9.59
C SER A 142 -0.74 1.12 10.71
N CYS A 143 -1.96 0.68 10.40
CA CYS A 143 -2.98 0.43 11.42
C CYS A 143 -2.60 -0.76 12.29
N ASP A 144 -2.70 -0.58 13.61
CA ASP A 144 -2.30 -1.56 14.62
C ASP A 144 -3.47 -2.49 15.02
N SER A 145 -4.73 -2.09 14.79
CA SER A 145 -5.92 -2.87 15.12
C SER A 145 -6.81 -3.18 13.92
N ASP A 146 -7.73 -4.15 14.06
CA ASP A 146 -8.75 -4.44 13.05
C ASP A 146 -9.69 -3.24 12.88
N ASP A 147 -10.14 -2.65 13.99
CA ASP A 147 -11.00 -1.45 14.01
C ASP A 147 -10.43 -0.31 13.18
N GLN A 148 -9.13 -0.02 13.33
CA GLN A 148 -8.46 1.03 12.56
C GLN A 148 -8.43 0.70 11.06
N ARG A 149 -8.31 -0.58 10.68
CA ARG A 149 -8.28 -1.00 9.27
C ARG A 149 -9.65 -0.88 8.62
N VAL A 150 -10.71 -1.22 9.35
CA VAL A 150 -12.09 -1.16 8.80
C VAL A 150 -12.73 0.23 8.92
N ALA A 151 -12.20 1.11 9.80
CA ALA A 151 -12.72 2.45 10.02
C ALA A 151 -12.78 3.31 8.76
N HIS A 152 -11.94 3.04 7.76
CA HIS A 152 -11.88 3.85 6.54
C HIS A 152 -12.62 3.24 5.35
N LEU A 153 -13.14 2.01 5.50
CA LEU A 153 -13.97 1.40 4.48
C LEU A 153 -15.27 2.19 4.32
N SER A 154 -15.72 2.31 3.08
CA SER A 154 -17.01 2.90 2.75
C SER A 154 -18.16 2.11 3.39
N SER A 155 -19.33 2.76 3.51
CA SER A 155 -20.52 2.08 4.06
C SER A 155 -20.92 0.84 3.26
N SER A 156 -20.62 0.78 1.95
CA SER A 156 -20.88 -0.40 1.13
C SER A 156 -19.89 -1.53 1.42
N LEU A 157 -18.60 -1.23 1.57
CA LEU A 157 -17.59 -2.24 1.88
C LEU A 157 -17.71 -2.77 3.30
N ARG A 158 -18.09 -1.92 4.28
CA ARG A 158 -18.32 -2.38 5.67
C ARG A 158 -19.41 -3.44 5.77
N LYS A 159 -20.43 -3.42 4.89
CA LYS A 159 -21.48 -4.45 4.84
C LYS A 159 -20.99 -5.79 4.30
N LYS A 160 -19.85 -5.81 3.59
CA LYS A 160 -19.21 -7.00 3.05
C LYS A 160 -18.15 -7.58 4.00
N LEU A 161 -17.91 -6.97 5.16
CA LEU A 161 -16.90 -7.46 6.09
C LEU A 161 -17.25 -8.86 6.56
N LEU A 162 -16.25 -9.74 6.57
CA LEU A 162 -16.34 -11.01 7.28
C LEU A 162 -16.64 -10.77 8.77
N PRO A 163 -17.21 -11.75 9.48
CA PRO A 163 -17.25 -11.72 10.94
C PRO A 163 -15.85 -11.49 11.52
N GLU A 164 -15.74 -10.75 12.61
CA GLU A 164 -14.44 -10.41 13.22
C GLU A 164 -13.60 -11.65 13.54
N SER A 165 -14.26 -12.74 13.96
CA SER A 165 -13.65 -14.05 14.21
C SER A 165 -12.97 -14.68 12.99
N GLU A 166 -13.30 -14.24 11.77
CA GLU A 166 -12.81 -14.81 10.51
C GLU A 166 -11.80 -13.93 9.78
N ARG A 167 -11.71 -12.63 10.10
CA ARG A 167 -10.85 -11.63 9.41
C ARG A 167 -9.33 -11.90 9.48
N ARG A 168 -8.88 -12.86 10.29
CA ARG A 168 -7.48 -13.30 10.39
C ARG A 168 -7.26 -14.74 9.94
N ARG A 169 -8.30 -15.38 9.44
CA ARG A 169 -8.30 -16.80 9.06
C ARG A 169 -7.74 -17.03 7.66
N TYR A 170 -7.92 -16.06 6.77
CA TYR A 170 -7.70 -16.23 5.34
C TYR A 170 -6.49 -15.42 4.87
N PRO A 171 -5.27 -15.96 4.94
CA PRO A 171 -4.12 -15.25 4.42
C PRO A 171 -4.25 -15.06 2.90
N VAL A 172 -3.92 -13.86 2.40
CA VAL A 172 -3.87 -13.53 0.97
C VAL A 172 -2.84 -14.42 0.25
N SER A 173 -1.79 -14.86 0.96
CA SER A 173 -0.89 -15.92 0.52
C SER A 173 -0.35 -16.71 1.73
N THR A 174 -0.32 -18.04 1.60
CA THR A 174 0.30 -18.97 2.57
C THR A 174 1.77 -19.24 2.29
N GLN A 175 2.25 -18.91 1.09
CA GLN A 175 3.66 -18.91 0.77
C GLN A 175 4.25 -17.61 1.35
N ARG A 176 5.41 -17.68 2.02
CA ARG A 176 6.02 -16.51 2.69
C ARG A 176 6.02 -15.28 1.75
N PRO A 177 5.88 -14.05 2.29
CA PRO A 177 6.38 -12.87 1.60
C PRO A 177 7.88 -13.03 1.37
#